data_AF-A0A7K2MA63-F1
#
_entry.id   AF-A0A7K2MA63-F1
#
_cell.length_a   1.000
_cell.length_b   1.000
_cell.length_c   1.000
_cell.angle_alpha   90.00
_cell.angle_beta   90.00
_cell.angle_gamma   90.00
#
_symmetry.space_group_name_H-M   'P 1'
#
loop_
_entity.id
_entity.type
_entity.pdbx_description
1 polymer ?
#
loop_
_entity_poly.entity_id
_entity_poly.type
_entity_poly.pdbx_seq_one_letter_code
_entity_poly.pdbx_strand_id
1 'polypeptide(L)'
;MFGIVRPCSHRLGEHLKAQWMAHLCGLCLALRGDHGQVARVVTNYDGLLISVLTEAQTAGDGGKSGKSGGRRTAGPCPLRGMRTASVARGEGARL
;
A
#
# COMPACT_ATOMS: atom_id res chain seq x y z
N MET A 1 -11.20 9.33 0.60
CA MET A 1 -9.74 9.28 0.39
C MET A 1 -9.38 10.38 -0.59
N PHE A 2 -8.37 11.17 -0.27
CA PHE A 2 -7.97 12.33 -1.05
C PHE A 2 -6.75 11.99 -1.92
N GLY A 3 -6.44 12.84 -2.88
CA GLY A 3 -5.27 12.70 -3.75
C GLY A 3 -5.55 13.19 -5.17
N ILE A 4 -4.51 13.66 -5.84
CA ILE A 4 -4.56 14.25 -7.18
C ILE A 4 -4.89 13.17 -8.21
N VAL A 5 -4.29 11.98 -8.09
CA VAL A 5 -4.49 10.88 -9.04
C VAL A 5 -5.45 9.84 -8.46
N ARG A 6 -6.68 9.80 -8.99
CA ARG A 6 -7.69 8.79 -8.59
C ARG A 6 -7.70 7.61 -9.57
N PRO A 7 -7.58 6.35 -9.10
CA PRO A 7 -7.69 5.19 -9.97
C PRO A 7 -9.13 5.04 -10.49
N CYS A 8 -9.27 4.74 -11.78
CA CYS A 8 -10.57 4.38 -12.35
C CYS A 8 -10.88 2.91 -12.05
N SER A 9 -11.77 2.66 -11.08
CA SER A 9 -12.14 1.30 -10.64
C SER A 9 -12.69 0.40 -11.76
N HIS A 10 -13.28 0.98 -12.81
CA HIS A 10 -13.79 0.27 -13.98
C HIS A 10 -12.69 -0.26 -14.90
N ARG A 11 -11.52 0.38 -14.91
CA ARG A 11 -10.36 -0.02 -15.73
C ARG A 11 -9.34 -0.84 -14.94
N LEU A 12 -9.50 -0.91 -13.61
CA LEU A 12 -8.61 -1.66 -12.74
C LEU A 12 -9.00 -3.15 -12.79
N GLY A 13 -8.21 -3.96 -13.49
CA GLY A 13 -8.36 -5.41 -13.49
C GLY A 13 -8.19 -6.00 -12.09
N GLU A 14 -8.68 -7.22 -11.87
CA GLU A 14 -8.72 -7.84 -10.53
C GLU A 14 -7.34 -7.97 -9.88
N HIS A 15 -6.33 -8.33 -10.67
CA HIS A 15 -4.95 -8.39 -10.21
C HIS A 15 -4.44 -7.03 -9.70
N LEU A 16 -4.70 -5.96 -10.46
CA LEU A 16 -4.25 -4.62 -10.12
C LEU A 16 -5.02 -4.07 -8.91
N LYS A 17 -6.30 -4.40 -8.77
CA LYS A 17 -7.09 -4.12 -7.54
C LYS A 17 -6.49 -4.78 -6.32
N ALA A 18 -6.06 -6.04 -6.42
CA ALA A 18 -5.42 -6.74 -5.31
C ALA A 18 -4.09 -6.10 -4.91
N GLN A 19 -3.25 -5.71 -5.88
CA GLN A 19 -2.01 -4.96 -5.61
C GLN A 19 -2.31 -3.62 -4.95
N TRP A 20 -3.25 -2.86 -5.52
CA TRP A 20 -3.68 -1.57 -4.99
C TRP A 20 -4.13 -1.67 -3.53
N MET A 21 -4.94 -2.69 -3.21
CA MET A 21 -5.38 -2.95 -1.83
C MET A 21 -4.22 -3.35 -0.91
N ALA A 22 -3.25 -4.11 -1.39
CA ALA A 22 -2.07 -4.50 -0.63
C ALA A 22 -1.23 -3.28 -0.22
N HIS A 23 -1.00 -2.33 -1.14
CA HIS A 23 -0.29 -1.09 -0.86
C HIS A 23 -1.10 -0.13 0.02
N LEU A 24 -2.40 0.03 -0.24
CA LEU A 24 -3.27 0.90 0.55
C LEU A 24 -3.30 0.46 2.01
N CYS A 25 -3.52 -0.84 2.24
CA CYS A 25 -3.51 -1.39 3.58
C CYS A 25 -2.10 -1.31 4.18
N GLY A 26 -1.04 -1.57 3.41
CA GLY A 26 0.34 -1.41 3.85
C GLY A 26 0.63 0.00 4.38
N LEU A 27 0.26 1.02 3.62
CA LEU A 27 0.42 2.44 3.98
C LEU A 27 -0.38 2.82 5.23
N CYS A 28 -1.66 2.45 5.28
CA CYS A 28 -2.51 2.69 6.45
C CYS A 28 -1.93 2.06 7.73
N LEU A 29 -1.36 0.86 7.62
CA LEU A 29 -0.76 0.16 8.75
C LEU A 29 0.57 0.76 9.18
N ALA A 30 1.38 1.24 8.24
CA ALA A 30 2.64 1.93 8.51
C ALA A 30 2.40 3.27 9.22
N LEU A 31 1.52 4.12 8.68
CA LEU A 31 1.11 5.38 9.32
C LEU A 31 0.61 5.15 10.75
N ARG A 32 -0.20 4.10 10.93
CA ARG A 32 -0.69 3.74 12.26
C ARG A 32 0.41 3.28 13.21
N GLY A 33 1.37 2.50 12.70
CA GLY A 33 2.49 2.00 13.49
C GLY A 33 3.43 3.12 13.94
N ASP A 34 3.69 4.09 13.05
CA ASP A 34 4.67 5.15 13.28
C ASP A 34 4.07 6.36 14.02
N HIS A 35 2.79 6.67 13.78
CA HIS A 35 2.13 7.89 14.27
C HIS A 35 0.79 7.66 15.01
N GLY A 36 0.43 6.40 15.29
CA GLY A 36 -0.76 6.05 16.05
C GLY A 36 -2.07 5.99 15.24
N GLN A 37 -3.18 5.67 15.90
CA GLN A 37 -4.45 5.33 15.23
C GLN A 37 -5.03 6.45 14.36
N VAL A 38 -4.85 7.72 14.77
CA VAL A 38 -5.39 8.88 14.06
C VAL A 38 -4.69 9.07 12.71
N ALA A 39 -3.41 8.72 12.58
CA ALA A 39 -2.65 8.89 11.34
C ALA A 39 -3.22 8.15 10.13
N ARG A 40 -4.10 7.17 10.36
CA ARG A 40 -4.83 6.46 9.28
C ARG A 40 -5.65 7.41 8.40
N VAL A 41 -6.11 8.54 8.92
CA VAL A 41 -6.90 9.52 8.14
C VAL A 41 -6.09 10.17 7.02
N VAL A 42 -4.76 10.19 7.16
CA VAL A 42 -3.84 10.78 6.18
C VAL A 42 -3.57 9.82 5.00
N THR A 43 -4.02 8.56 5.09
CA THR A 43 -3.90 7.61 3.97
C THR A 43 -4.59 8.18 2.73
N ASN A 44 -3.82 8.42 1.68
CA ASN A 44 -4.25 9.12 0.46
C ASN A 44 -3.78 8.39 -0.81
N TYR A 45 -4.36 8.75 -1.96
CA TYR A 45 -4.05 8.11 -3.24
C TYR A 45 -2.65 8.43 -3.77
N ASP A 46 -2.13 9.63 -3.48
CA ASP A 46 -0.81 10.05 -3.98
C ASP A 46 0.31 9.24 -3.29
N GLY A 47 0.25 9.07 -1.97
CA GLY A 47 1.18 8.20 -1.24
C GLY A 47 1.07 6.73 -1.63
N LEU A 48 -0.13 6.29 -1.99
CA LEU A 48 -0.35 4.96 -2.56
C LEU A 48 0.30 4.82 -3.95
N LEU A 49 0.14 5.82 -4.82
CA LEU A 49 0.74 5.84 -6.14
C LEU A 49 2.27 5.86 -6.06
N ILE A 50 2.85 6.69 -5.18
CA ILE A 50 4.29 6.71 -4.92
C ILE A 50 4.78 5.35 -4.44
N SER A 51 4.06 4.69 -3.52
CA SER A 51 4.43 3.34 -3.06
C SER A 51 4.45 2.31 -4.19
N VAL A 52 3.49 2.37 -5.12
CA VAL A 52 3.41 1.47 -6.28
C VAL A 52 4.54 1.77 -7.28
N LEU A 53 4.77 3.04 -7.60
CA LEU A 53 5.82 3.47 -8.54
C LEU A 53 7.21 3.17 -8.00
N THR A 54 7.40 3.30 -6.68
CA THR A 54 8.66 2.95 -6.03
C THR A 54 8.90 1.44 -6.16
N GLU A 55 7.89 0.60 -5.90
CA GLU A 55 8.02 -0.86 -6.10
C GLU A 55 8.36 -1.19 -7.56
N ALA A 56 7.65 -0.61 -8.52
CA ALA A 56 7.87 -0.85 -9.96
C ALA A 56 9.29 -0.46 -10.42
N GLN A 57 9.81 0.67 -9.94
CA GLN A 57 11.17 1.14 -10.26
C GLN A 57 12.24 0.26 -9.60
N THR A 58 12.06 -0.10 -8.33
CA THR A 58 12.99 -1.00 -7.63
C THR A 58 13.09 -2.41 -8.24
N ALA A 59 12.02 -2.85 -8.92
CA ALA A 59 12.01 -4.12 -9.65
C ALA A 59 12.75 -4.04 -11.01
N GLY A 60 12.87 -2.85 -11.62
CA GLY A 60 13.46 -2.64 -12.95
C GLY A 60 14.99 -2.51 -12.96
N ASP A 61 15.60 -2.06 -11.86
CA ASP A 61 17.01 -1.64 -11.80
C ASP A 61 18.03 -2.79 -11.60
N GLY A 62 17.77 -4.01 -12.08
CA GLY A 62 18.82 -5.03 -12.24
C GLY A 62 19.49 -5.56 -10.96
N GLY A 63 18.76 -5.70 -9.84
CA GLY A 63 19.11 -6.67 -8.79
C GLY A 63 20.25 -6.33 -7.84
N LYS A 64 20.14 -5.24 -7.06
CA LYS A 64 20.87 -5.09 -5.76
C LYS A 64 20.01 -4.70 -4.56
N SER A 65 18.70 -4.65 -4.72
CA SER A 65 17.76 -4.82 -3.60
C SER A 65 16.79 -5.94 -3.96
N GLY A 66 17.24 -7.19 -3.79
CA GLY A 66 16.40 -8.39 -3.87
C GLY A 66 15.31 -8.47 -2.80
N LYS A 67 14.86 -7.33 -2.26
CA LYS A 67 13.57 -7.20 -1.59
C LYS A 67 12.59 -6.75 -2.67
N SER A 68 12.04 -7.71 -3.40
CA SER A 68 10.60 -7.61 -3.67
C SER A 68 9.98 -7.26 -2.31
N GLY A 69 9.35 -6.09 -2.19
CA GLY A 69 8.90 -5.54 -0.91
C GLY A 69 7.99 -6.55 -0.22
N GLY A 70 8.57 -7.41 0.61
CA GLY A 70 7.97 -8.71 0.89
C GLY A 70 6.56 -8.52 1.41
N ARG A 71 5.59 -9.17 0.77
CA ARG A 71 4.21 -9.10 1.28
C ARG A 71 4.18 -9.74 2.66
N ARG A 72 3.52 -9.08 3.59
CA ARG A 72 3.25 -9.63 4.93
C ARG A 72 1.76 -9.77 5.13
N THR A 73 1.35 -10.77 5.91
CA THR A 73 -0.05 -10.90 6.30
C THR A 73 -0.35 -9.88 7.40
N ALA A 74 -1.24 -8.94 7.11
CA ALA A 74 -1.83 -8.06 8.10
C ALA A 74 -2.85 -8.82 8.94
N GLY A 75 -2.88 -8.51 10.24
CA GLY A 75 -3.90 -9.02 11.15
C GLY A 75 -5.31 -8.53 10.81
N PRO A 76 -6.34 -9.05 11.51
CA PRO A 76 -7.73 -8.65 11.35
C PRO A 76 -7.92 -7.13 11.39
N CYS A 77 -8.66 -6.57 10.42
CA CYS A 77 -8.89 -5.13 10.35
C CYS A 77 -10.41 -4.83 10.39
N PRO A 78 -10.89 -3.98 11.31
CA PRO A 78 -12.32 -3.63 11.39
C PRO A 78 -12.81 -2.94 10.11
N LEU A 79 -11.99 -2.12 9.45
CA LEU A 79 -12.32 -1.49 8.17
C LEU A 79 -12.46 -2.50 7.00
N ARG A 80 -12.09 -3.76 7.21
CA ARG A 80 -12.27 -4.86 6.25
C ARG A 80 -13.22 -5.94 6.74
N GLY A 81 -14.03 -5.66 7.77
CA GLY A 81 -14.92 -6.65 8.39
C GLY A 81 -14.14 -7.76 9.09
N MET A 82 -13.06 -7.41 9.80
CA MET A 82 -12.17 -8.33 10.51
C MET A 82 -11.40 -9.33 9.64
N ARG A 83 -11.37 -9.14 8.31
CA ARG A 83 -10.59 -9.98 7.40
C ARG A 83 -9.10 -9.59 7.39
N THR A 84 -8.22 -10.59 7.26
CA THR A 84 -6.78 -10.41 7.03
C THR A 84 -6.48 -10.05 5.58
N ALA A 85 -5.32 -9.45 5.31
CA ALA A 85 -4.90 -9.06 3.96
C ALA A 85 -3.40 -9.31 3.78
N SER A 86 -3.01 -9.69 2.57
CA SER A 86 -1.61 -9.60 2.14
C SER A 86 -1.31 -8.15 1.83
N VAL A 87 -0.33 -7.55 2.52
CA VAL A 87 0.00 -6.12 2.40
C VAL A 87 1.47 -5.94 2.03
N ALA A 88 1.77 -4.88 1.29
CA ALA A 88 3.15 -4.48 1.04
C ALA A 88 3.84 -4.12 2.38
N ARG A 89 5.14 -4.41 2.50
CA ARG A 89 5.95 -3.86 3.60
C ARG A 89 5.98 -2.34 3.43
N GLY A 90 5.33 -1.63 4.35
CA GLY A 90 4.98 -0.21 4.23
C GLY A 90 6.15 0.75 4.39
N GLU A 91 7.24 0.56 3.65
CA GLU A 91 8.31 1.57 3.52
C GLU A 91 7.79 2.83 2.80
N GLY A 92 6.69 2.75 2.04
CA GLY A 92 6.07 3.89 1.36
C GLY A 92 5.55 5.03 2.25
N ALA A 93 5.35 4.80 3.56
CA ALA A 93 5.05 5.87 4.52
C ALA A 93 6.31 6.53 5.11
N ARG A 94 7.48 5.92 4.88
CA ARG A 94 8.80 6.36 5.35
C ARG A 94 9.67 6.91 4.21
N LEU A 95 9.11 7.05 3.01
CA LEU A 95 9.66 7.81 1.89
C LEU A 95 9.50 9.30 2.20
#